data_AF-T1D0D8-F1
#
_entry.id   AF-T1D0D8-F1
#
_cell.length_a   1.000
_cell.length_b   1.000
_cell.length_c   1.000
_cell.angle_alpha   90.00
_cell.angle_beta   90.00
_cell.angle_gamma   90.00
#
_symmetry.space_group_name_H-M   'P 1'
#
loop_
_entity.id
_entity.type
_entity.pdbx_description
1 polymer ?
#
loop_
_entity_poly.entity_id
_entity_poly.type
_entity_poly.pdbx_seq_one_letter_code
_entity_poly.pdbx_strand_id
1 'polypeptide(L)'
;MNVNQPLTDDEINELDDFLLSDKSPGSCMDISTFDGFLAAVVLNPDVILPSRWLPWVWDMDNGEESPEFDTLDEASRISNLIMRHYNTVATTIDEDRFGPLLFVLPQPDNSEFYDAEGWCEGFMLGAAV
;
A
#
# COMPACT_ATOMS: atom_id res chain seq x y z
N MET A 1 -20.54 0.75 -3.12
CA MET A 1 -19.34 -0.05 -2.76
C MET A 1 -19.07 0.18 -1.28
N ASN A 2 -18.78 -0.88 -0.52
CA ASN A 2 -18.48 -0.76 0.90
C ASN A 2 -16.98 -0.47 1.07
N VAL A 3 -16.64 0.76 1.46
CA VAL A 3 -15.26 1.21 1.62
C VAL A 3 -14.55 0.61 2.84
N ASN A 4 -15.30 -0.11 3.70
CA ASN A 4 -14.78 -0.75 4.92
C ASN A 4 -14.63 -2.27 4.78
N GLN A 5 -14.78 -2.81 3.57
CA GLN A 5 -14.52 -4.23 3.32
C GLN A 5 -13.05 -4.43 2.94
N PRO A 6 -12.30 -5.31 3.64
CA PRO A 6 -10.95 -5.70 3.26
C PRO A 6 -10.85 -6.12 1.80
N LEU A 7 -9.69 -5.89 1.19
CA LEU A 7 -9.40 -6.42 -0.13
C LEU A 7 -9.33 -7.95 -0.08
N THR A 8 -9.78 -8.61 -1.14
CA THR A 8 -9.52 -10.05 -1.33
C THR A 8 -8.11 -10.26 -1.88
N ASP A 9 -7.57 -11.47 -1.80
CA ASP A 9 -6.24 -11.79 -2.37
C ASP A 9 -6.15 -11.40 -3.86
N ASP A 10 -7.20 -11.64 -4.64
CA ASP A 10 -7.25 -11.22 -6.06
C ASP A 10 -7.19 -9.69 -6.23
N GLU A 11 -7.77 -8.92 -5.30
CA GLU A 11 -7.77 -7.45 -5.34
C GLU A 11 -6.44 -6.87 -4.84
N ILE A 12 -5.77 -7.57 -3.92
CA ILE A 12 -4.41 -7.26 -3.46
C ILE A 12 -3.45 -7.46 -4.63
N ASN A 13 -3.54 -8.61 -5.32
CA ASN A 13 -2.73 -8.89 -6.51
C ASN A 13 -3.01 -7.88 -7.64
N GLU A 14 -4.28 -7.52 -7.88
CA GLU A 14 -4.63 -6.49 -8.87
C GLU A 14 -3.98 -5.14 -8.56
N LEU A 15 -3.97 -4.74 -7.29
CA LEU A 15 -3.31 -3.50 -6.86
C LEU A 15 -1.79 -3.58 -7.00
N ASP A 16 -1.18 -4.68 -6.56
CA ASP A 16 0.27 -4.91 -6.66
C ASP A 16 0.75 -4.91 -8.12
N ASP A 17 0.03 -5.62 -8.99
CA ASP A 17 0.31 -5.65 -10.43
C ASP A 17 0.27 -4.25 -11.05
N PHE A 18 -0.68 -3.39 -10.64
CA PHE A 18 -0.73 -2.02 -11.11
C PHE A 18 0.43 -1.17 -10.57
N LEU A 19 0.70 -1.27 -9.27
CA LEU A 19 1.79 -0.57 -8.60
C LEU A 19 3.16 -0.88 -9.23
N LEU A 20 3.36 -2.12 -9.69
CA LEU A 20 4.58 -2.60 -10.34
C LEU A 20 4.57 -2.51 -11.87
N SER A 21 3.50 -1.99 -12.48
CA SER A 21 3.37 -1.89 -13.94
C SER A 21 4.23 -0.78 -14.55
N ASP A 22 4.37 -0.80 -15.88
CA ASP A 22 5.02 0.25 -16.65
C ASP A 22 4.27 1.60 -16.64
N LYS A 23 3.05 1.61 -16.10
CA LYS A 23 2.26 2.82 -15.87
C LYS A 23 2.65 3.57 -14.60
N SER A 24 3.33 2.90 -13.68
CA SER A 24 3.76 3.47 -12.40
C SER A 24 5.20 3.98 -12.50
N PRO A 25 5.55 5.08 -11.82
CA PRO A 25 6.94 5.54 -11.75
C PRO A 25 7.89 4.48 -11.19
N GLY A 26 9.17 4.58 -11.52
CA GLY A 26 10.18 3.61 -11.04
C GLY A 26 10.39 3.60 -9.52
N SER A 27 9.99 4.67 -8.84
CA SER A 27 10.01 4.84 -7.38
C SER A 27 8.64 4.54 -6.74
N CYS A 28 7.71 3.92 -7.47
CA CYS A 28 6.40 3.52 -6.94
C CYS A 28 6.53 2.38 -5.93
N MET A 29 5.74 2.43 -4.86
CA MET A 29 5.71 1.39 -3.82
C MET A 29 5.13 0.10 -4.37
N ASP A 30 5.68 -1.05 -3.97
CA ASP A 30 4.97 -2.33 -4.05
C ASP A 30 3.89 -2.45 -2.96
N ILE A 31 3.05 -3.49 -3.01
CA ILE A 31 1.95 -3.68 -2.06
C ILE A 31 2.40 -3.82 -0.59
N SER A 32 3.58 -4.40 -0.35
CA SER A 32 4.15 -4.62 0.99
C SER A 32 4.66 -3.30 1.59
N THR A 33 5.37 -2.53 0.77
CA THR A 33 5.86 -1.18 1.07
C THR A 33 4.70 -0.22 1.30
N PHE A 34 3.67 -0.28 0.46
CA PHE A 34 2.45 0.50 0.63
C PHE A 34 1.72 0.17 1.94
N ASP A 35 1.60 -1.10 2.32
CA ASP A 35 0.99 -1.51 3.59
C ASP A 35 1.74 -0.93 4.80
N GLY A 36 3.08 -1.04 4.80
CA GLY A 36 3.92 -0.46 5.85
C GLY A 36 3.82 1.06 5.92
N PHE A 37 3.83 1.73 4.76
CA PHE A 37 3.64 3.18 4.66
C PHE A 37 2.29 3.61 5.25
N LEU A 38 1.21 2.92 4.89
CA LEU A 38 -0.11 3.22 5.42
C LEU A 38 -0.21 2.98 6.93
N ALA A 39 0.43 1.94 7.46
CA ALA A 39 0.47 1.70 8.90
C ALA A 39 1.08 2.90 9.64
N ALA A 40 2.19 3.46 9.14
CA ALA A 40 2.81 4.64 9.72
C ALA A 40 1.92 5.90 9.60
N VAL A 41 1.29 6.11 8.44
CA VAL A 41 0.35 7.23 8.21
C VAL A 41 -0.83 7.16 9.17
N VAL A 42 -1.41 5.98 9.37
CA VAL A 42 -2.56 5.75 10.26
C VAL A 42 -2.17 5.91 11.74
N LEU A 43 -0.96 5.49 12.13
CA LEU A 43 -0.46 5.62 13.49
C LEU A 43 -0.06 7.05 13.87
N ASN A 44 -0.09 8.00 12.92
CA ASN A 44 0.18 9.39 13.21
C ASN A 44 -0.86 9.92 14.24
N PRO A 45 -0.43 10.69 15.26
CA PRO A 45 -1.34 11.27 16.25
C PRO A 45 -2.40 12.18 15.62
N ASP A 46 -2.09 12.81 14.48
CA ASP A 46 -3.01 13.66 13.73
C ASP A 46 -3.39 13.01 12.39
N VAL A 47 -4.64 13.16 11.97
CA VAL A 47 -5.12 12.62 10.69
C VAL A 47 -4.43 13.34 9.52
N ILE A 48 -3.66 12.59 8.74
CA ILE A 48 -3.03 13.07 7.50
C ILE A 48 -4.02 12.93 6.34
N LEU A 49 -4.29 14.04 5.63
CA LEU A 49 -5.17 14.03 4.47
C LEU A 49 -4.57 13.21 3.31
N PRO A 50 -5.38 12.47 2.52
CA PRO A 50 -4.92 11.72 1.35
C PRO A 50 -4.07 12.54 0.38
N SER A 51 -4.40 13.81 0.16
CA SER A 51 -3.61 14.70 -0.70
C SER A 51 -2.17 14.93 -0.24
N ARG A 52 -1.81 14.55 0.99
CA ARG A 52 -0.46 14.69 1.55
C ARG A 52 0.35 13.40 1.46
N TRP A 53 -0.30 12.23 1.64
CA TRP A 53 0.40 10.94 1.63
C TRP A 53 0.25 10.18 0.30
N LEU A 54 -0.83 10.36 -0.45
CA LEU A 54 -1.06 9.62 -1.69
C LEU A 54 0.01 9.84 -2.77
N PRO A 55 0.58 11.05 -2.95
CA PRO A 55 1.67 11.22 -3.92
C PRO A 55 2.89 10.34 -3.63
N TRP A 56 3.18 10.06 -2.36
CA TRP A 56 4.31 9.22 -1.94
C TRP A 56 4.12 7.75 -2.29
N VAL A 57 2.88 7.29 -2.50
CA VAL A 57 2.61 5.92 -2.96
C VAL A 57 3.21 5.70 -4.35
N TRP A 58 3.15 6.73 -5.19
CA TRP A 58 3.61 6.68 -6.57
C TRP A 58 5.08 7.04 -6.73
N ASP A 59 5.62 7.83 -5.80
CA ASP A 59 6.98 8.31 -5.83
C ASP A 59 7.55 8.41 -4.42
N MET A 60 8.29 7.38 -4.02
CA MET A 60 8.95 7.30 -2.72
C MET A 60 10.06 8.34 -2.53
N ASP A 61 10.61 8.91 -3.62
CA ASP A 61 11.75 9.82 -3.56
C ASP A 61 11.30 11.25 -3.23
N ASN A 62 10.26 11.75 -3.91
CA ASN A 62 9.86 13.16 -3.81
C ASN A 62 8.34 13.38 -3.66
N GLY A 63 7.50 12.36 -3.92
CA GLY A 63 6.05 12.50 -3.98
C GLY A 63 5.58 13.46 -5.09
N GLU A 64 6.32 13.56 -6.20
CA GLU A 64 6.02 14.48 -7.31
C GLU A 64 5.52 13.77 -8.57
N GLU A 65 5.90 12.50 -8.77
CA GLU A 65 5.43 11.71 -9.91
C GLU A 65 4.03 11.13 -9.67
N SER A 66 3.41 10.63 -10.74
CA SER A 66 2.05 10.09 -10.72
C SER A 66 1.91 8.97 -11.74
N PRO A 67 1.01 8.00 -11.51
CA PRO A 67 0.82 6.90 -12.44
C PRO A 67 0.05 7.37 -13.67
N GLU A 68 0.23 6.64 -14.76
CA GLU A 68 -0.60 6.76 -15.95
C GLU A 68 -1.83 5.83 -15.81
N PHE A 69 -3.00 6.31 -16.25
CA PHE A 69 -4.21 5.50 -16.32
C PHE A 69 -4.73 5.51 -17.75
N ASP A 70 -5.04 4.32 -18.28
CA ASP A 70 -5.59 4.19 -19.64
C ASP A 70 -7.00 4.77 -19.72
N THR A 71 -7.75 4.66 -18.63
CA THR A 71 -9.15 5.06 -18.56
C THR A 71 -9.51 5.64 -17.20
N LEU A 72 -10.59 6.43 -17.16
CA LEU A 72 -11.17 6.90 -15.90
C LEU A 72 -11.68 5.74 -15.02
N ASP A 73 -12.09 4.63 -15.62
CA ASP A 73 -12.56 3.45 -14.90
C ASP A 73 -11.39 2.75 -14.18
N GLU A 74 -10.23 2.64 -14.84
CA GLU A 74 -9.00 2.14 -14.21
C GLU A 74 -8.55 3.04 -13.06
N ALA A 75 -8.48 4.36 -13.30
CA ALA A 75 -8.14 5.33 -12.26
C ALA A 75 -9.08 5.22 -11.04
N SER A 76 -10.38 5.07 -11.29
CA SER A 76 -11.38 4.91 -10.23
C SER A 76 -11.24 3.57 -9.50
N ARG A 77 -10.91 2.49 -10.21
CA ARG A 77 -10.70 1.15 -9.64
C ARG A 77 -9.49 1.14 -8.72
N ILE A 78 -8.34 1.59 -9.18
CA ILE A 78 -7.10 1.62 -8.39
C ILE A 78 -7.25 2.55 -7.18
N SER A 79 -7.83 3.75 -7.37
CA SER A 79 -8.11 4.66 -6.25
C SER A 79 -9.04 4.02 -5.21
N ASN A 80 -10.03 3.22 -5.65
CA ASN A 80 -10.91 2.51 -4.72
C ASN A 80 -10.18 1.43 -3.92
N LEU A 81 -9.27 0.68 -4.56
CA LEU A 81 -8.47 -0.36 -3.89
C LEU A 81 -7.56 0.26 -2.83
N ILE A 82 -6.82 1.33 -3.18
CA ILE A 82 -5.96 2.09 -2.26
C ILE A 82 -6.74 2.55 -1.03
N MET A 83 -7.89 3.20 -1.23
CA MET A 83 -8.66 3.73 -0.11
C MET A 83 -9.32 2.64 0.74
N ARG A 84 -9.71 1.51 0.14
CA ARG A 84 -10.20 0.34 0.89
C ARG A 84 -9.09 -0.29 1.73
N HIS A 85 -7.88 -0.38 1.20
CA HIS A 85 -6.73 -0.87 1.96
C HIS A 85 -6.40 0.06 3.12
N TYR A 86 -6.33 1.37 2.88
CA TYR A 86 -6.20 2.39 3.94
C TYR A 86 -7.23 2.21 5.08
N ASN A 87 -8.52 2.08 4.74
CA ASN A 87 -9.56 1.89 5.76
C ASN A 87 -9.41 0.55 6.50
N THR A 88 -8.91 -0.48 5.82
CA THR A 88 -8.64 -1.79 6.42
C THR A 88 -7.51 -1.71 7.43
N VAL A 89 -6.40 -1.06 7.07
CA VAL A 89 -5.28 -0.78 7.98
C VAL A 89 -5.77 0.03 9.20
N ALA A 90 -6.51 1.12 8.97
CA ALA A 90 -7.07 1.95 10.03
C ALA A 90 -7.97 1.16 10.99
N THR A 91 -8.90 0.37 10.46
CA THR A 91 -9.84 -0.42 11.26
C THR A 91 -9.10 -1.49 12.06
N THR A 92 -8.18 -2.22 11.44
CA THR A 92 -7.47 -3.32 12.10
C THR A 92 -6.47 -2.81 13.15
N ILE A 93 -5.88 -1.62 12.98
CA ILE A 93 -5.07 -0.98 14.01
C ILE A 93 -5.93 -0.58 15.22
N ASP A 94 -7.09 0.06 15.00
CA ASP A 94 -8.02 0.45 16.08
C ASP A 94 -8.55 -0.78 16.87
N GLU A 95 -8.69 -1.92 16.18
CA GLU A 95 -9.12 -3.18 16.78
C GLU A 95 -7.99 -4.03 17.40
N ASP A 96 -6.75 -3.53 17.49
CA ASP A 96 -5.55 -4.28 17.93
C ASP A 96 -5.36 -5.62 17.17
N ARG A 97 -5.74 -5.65 15.89
CA ARG A 97 -5.79 -6.83 15.00
C ARG A 97 -4.89 -6.71 13.78
N PHE A 98 -4.20 -5.59 13.61
CA PHE A 98 -3.33 -5.34 12.47
C PHE A 98 -2.19 -6.36 12.40
N GLY A 99 -1.96 -6.87 11.19
CA GLY A 99 -0.80 -7.70 10.85
C GLY A 99 -0.21 -7.21 9.53
N PRO A 100 1.11 -7.13 9.41
CA PRO A 100 1.76 -6.58 8.22
C PRO A 100 1.52 -7.49 7.01
N LEU A 101 1.29 -6.88 5.85
CA LEU A 101 1.26 -7.59 4.58
C LEU A 101 2.70 -7.77 4.08
N LEU A 102 3.22 -9.00 4.20
CA LEU A 102 4.60 -9.35 3.84
C LEU A 102 4.62 -10.30 2.66
N PHE A 103 5.64 -10.20 1.81
CA PHE A 103 5.89 -11.23 0.80
C PHE A 103 6.36 -12.52 1.47
N VAL A 104 5.82 -13.64 1.01
CA VAL A 104 6.16 -14.97 1.51
C VAL A 104 6.93 -15.72 0.43
N LEU A 105 8.22 -15.95 0.66
CA LEU A 105 9.13 -16.58 -0.29
C LEU A 105 9.38 -18.04 0.11
N PRO A 106 9.02 -19.02 -0.74
CA PRO A 106 9.27 -20.42 -0.46
C PRO A 106 10.77 -20.73 -0.48
N GLN A 107 11.24 -21.52 0.48
CA GLN A 107 12.64 -21.88 0.65
C GLN A 107 12.93 -23.32 0.18
N PRO A 108 14.20 -23.67 -0.16
CA PRO A 108 14.56 -25.02 -0.60
C PRO A 108 14.29 -26.14 0.41
N ASP A 109 14.15 -25.81 1.70
CA ASP A 109 13.85 -26.76 2.79
C ASP A 109 12.36 -26.86 3.12
N ASN A 110 11.49 -26.36 2.24
CA ASN A 110 10.03 -26.23 2.41
C ASN A 110 9.60 -25.29 3.56
N SER A 111 10.51 -24.47 4.10
CA SER A 111 10.11 -23.37 4.97
C SER A 111 9.65 -22.14 4.16
N GLU A 112 9.05 -21.18 4.87
CA GLU A 112 8.64 -19.89 4.33
C GLU A 112 9.53 -18.80 4.92
N PHE A 113 10.04 -17.91 4.08
CA PHE A 113 10.69 -16.68 4.50
C PHE A 113 9.71 -15.53 4.33
N TYR A 114 9.52 -14.75 5.40
CA TYR A 114 8.66 -13.57 5.41
C TYR A 114 9.56 -12.36 5.18
N ASP A 115 9.47 -11.80 3.98
CA ASP A 115 10.27 -10.65 3.59
C ASP A 115 9.61 -9.36 4.11
N ALA A 116 10.31 -8.72 5.06
CA ALA A 116 9.86 -7.50 5.70
C ALA A 116 10.61 -6.25 5.24
N GLU A 117 11.52 -6.37 4.26
CA GLU A 117 12.36 -5.25 3.81
C GLU A 117 11.50 -4.08 3.30
N GLY A 118 10.67 -4.33 2.28
CA GLY A 118 9.79 -3.31 1.69
C GLY A 118 8.80 -2.73 2.71
N TRP A 119 8.17 -3.59 3.51
CA TRP A 119 7.26 -3.13 4.58
C TRP A 119 7.95 -2.17 5.56
N CYS A 120 9.16 -2.50 6.01
CA CYS A 120 9.92 -1.65 6.92
C CYS A 120 10.32 -0.32 6.26
N GLU A 121 10.72 -0.35 4.98
CA GLU A 121 11.06 0.84 4.22
C GLU A 121 9.86 1.78 4.12
N GLY A 122 8.70 1.27 3.70
CA GLY A 122 7.47 2.03 3.61
C GLY A 122 7.06 2.64 4.95
N PHE A 123 7.12 1.85 6.04
CA PHE A 123 6.82 2.33 7.38
C PHE A 123 7.74 3.48 7.80
N MET A 124 9.05 3.36 7.56
CA MET A 124 10.02 4.40 7.89
C MET A 124 9.80 5.67 7.08
N LEU A 125 9.43 5.55 5.80
CA LEU A 125 9.07 6.69 4.96
C LEU A 125 7.80 7.39 5.48
N GLY A 126 6.74 6.62 5.75
CA GLY A 126 5.47 7.16 6.24
C GLY A 126 5.57 7.84 7.61
N ALA A 127 6.50 7.38 8.46
CA ALA A 127 6.79 8.02 9.74
C ALA A 127 7.49 9.39 9.61
N ALA A 128 8.02 9.71 8.43
CA ALA A 128 8.70 10.99 8.13
C ALA A 128 7.82 12.00 7.39
N VAL A 129 6.61 11.61 6.94
CA VAL A 129 5.63 12.46 6.24
C VAL A 129 4.83 13.33 7.23
#